data_AF-A0A538BWE8-F1
#
_entry.id   AF-A0A538BWE8-F1
#
_cell.length_a   1.000
_cell.length_b   1.000
_cell.length_c   1.000
_cell.angle_alpha   90.00
_cell.angle_beta   90.00
_cell.angle_gamma   90.00
#
_symmetry.space_group_name_H-M   'P 1'
#
loop_
_entity.id
_entity.type
_entity.pdbx_description
1 polymer ?
#
loop_
_entity_poly.entity_id
_entity_poly.type
_entity_poly.pdbx_seq_one_letter_code
_entity_poly.pdbx_strand_id
1 'polypeptide(L)'
;MGEWYWIGLAVGVGAAFGLLFAGVFSTTRAGAVGAILLGAAAGVGVGFGLDDWDEALGGGLGGLGGAFGSAQVVRGAVGRGGTRGGTATLVSLAALVVAALALIPGVGYLEALVLPALGARLRRRGGERYAGLRILARD
;
A
#
# COMPACT_ATOMS: atom_id res chain seq x y z
N MET A 1 12.49 -21.97 -12.16
CA MET A 1 11.26 -21.38 -11.60
C MET A 1 10.29 -21.20 -12.76
N GLY A 2 9.01 -21.55 -12.60
CA GLY A 2 8.01 -21.36 -13.67
C GLY A 2 7.53 -19.90 -13.74
N GLU A 3 6.89 -19.52 -14.84
CA GLU A 3 6.37 -18.15 -15.08
C GLU A 3 5.48 -17.64 -13.94
N TRP A 4 4.68 -18.51 -13.33
CA TRP A 4 3.86 -18.16 -12.17
C TRP A 4 4.63 -17.56 -10.98
N TYR A 5 5.91 -17.91 -10.80
CA TYR A 5 6.77 -17.29 -9.79
C TYR A 5 7.10 -15.83 -10.14
N TRP A 6 7.44 -15.56 -11.39
CA TRP A 6 7.84 -14.23 -11.85
C TRP A 6 6.66 -13.26 -11.87
N ILE A 7 5.49 -13.73 -12.30
CA ILE A 7 4.23 -12.98 -12.19
C ILE A 7 3.93 -12.67 -10.71
N GLY A 8 4.04 -13.66 -9.82
CA GLY A 8 3.83 -13.46 -8.38
C GLY A 8 4.80 -12.45 -7.77
N LEU A 9 6.08 -12.50 -8.14
CA LEU A 9 7.10 -11.55 -7.73
C LEU A 9 6.78 -10.14 -8.25
N ALA A 10 6.41 -10.00 -9.52
CA ALA A 10 6.03 -8.72 -10.12
C ALA A 10 4.83 -8.10 -9.38
N VAL A 11 3.79 -8.90 -9.09
CA VAL A 11 2.62 -8.50 -8.30
C VAL A 11 3.02 -7.99 -6.91
N GLY A 12 3.84 -8.74 -6.16
CA GLY A 12 4.27 -8.36 -4.82
C GLY A 12 5.14 -7.09 -4.81
N VAL A 13 6.09 -6.99 -5.74
CA VAL A 13 6.94 -5.80 -5.89
C VAL A 13 6.11 -4.57 -6.29
N GLY A 14 5.18 -4.73 -7.23
CA GLY A 14 4.20 -3.69 -7.56
C GLY A 14 3.44 -3.22 -6.33
N ALA A 15 2.93 -4.15 -5.53
CA ALA A 15 2.21 -3.84 -4.29
C ALA A 15 3.07 -3.09 -3.28
N ALA A 16 4.35 -3.43 -3.14
CA ALA A 16 5.31 -2.70 -2.33
C ALA A 16 5.52 -1.25 -2.82
N PHE A 17 5.64 -1.02 -4.14
CA PHE A 17 5.70 0.33 -4.70
C PHE A 17 4.43 1.13 -4.42
N GLY A 18 3.26 0.50 -4.59
CA GLY A 18 1.99 1.11 -4.23
C GLY A 18 1.93 1.52 -2.76
N LEU A 19 2.37 0.64 -1.86
CA LEU A 19 2.47 0.90 -0.42
C LEU A 19 3.39 2.09 -0.11
N LEU A 20 4.57 2.11 -0.73
CA LEU A 20 5.58 3.14 -0.57
C LEU A 20 5.05 4.51 -0.99
N PHE A 21 4.52 4.63 -2.21
CA PHE A 21 3.98 5.89 -2.70
C PHE A 21 2.79 6.37 -1.88
N ALA A 22 1.94 5.44 -1.42
CA ALA A 22 0.84 5.80 -0.55
C ALA A 22 1.32 6.33 0.80
N GLY A 23 2.37 5.75 1.39
CA GLY A 23 3.02 6.24 2.60
C GLY A 23 3.52 7.68 2.47
N VAL A 24 4.10 8.02 1.33
CA VAL A 24 4.69 9.35 1.08
C VAL A 24 3.63 10.39 0.71
N PHE A 25 2.69 10.04 -0.18
CA PHE A 25 1.83 11.04 -0.84
C PHE A 25 0.38 11.08 -0.36
N SER A 26 -0.15 10.07 0.33
CA SER A 26 -1.62 9.95 0.57
C SER A 26 -2.21 10.92 1.62
N THR A 27 -1.44 11.88 2.12
CA THR A 27 -1.94 12.84 3.12
C THR A 27 -3.04 13.76 2.56
N THR A 28 -3.06 14.00 1.24
CA THR A 28 -4.10 14.77 0.53
C THR A 28 -4.89 13.88 -0.44
N ARG A 29 -6.04 14.34 -0.96
CA ARG A 29 -6.88 13.51 -1.86
C ARG A 29 -6.17 13.35 -3.20
N ALA A 30 -5.63 14.45 -3.72
CA ALA A 30 -4.81 14.46 -4.93
C ALA A 30 -3.57 13.57 -4.76
N GLY A 31 -2.90 13.63 -3.61
CA GLY A 31 -1.73 12.79 -3.34
C GLY A 31 -2.04 11.29 -3.25
N ALA A 32 -3.23 10.92 -2.76
CA ALA A 32 -3.67 9.51 -2.78
C ALA A 32 -3.94 9.01 -4.22
N VAL A 33 -4.57 9.83 -5.06
CA VAL A 33 -4.75 9.50 -6.49
C VAL A 33 -3.39 9.41 -7.19
N GLY A 34 -2.49 10.36 -6.93
CA GLY A 34 -1.12 10.34 -7.44
C GLY A 34 -0.36 9.08 -7.00
N ALA A 35 -0.48 8.66 -5.75
CA ALA A 35 0.12 7.42 -5.26
C ALA A 35 -0.39 6.17 -5.96
N ILE A 36 -1.68 6.10 -6.27
CA ILE A 36 -2.28 4.98 -7.01
C ILE A 36 -1.72 4.93 -8.43
N LEU A 37 -1.69 6.07 -9.13
CA LEU A 37 -1.16 6.16 -10.48
C LEU A 37 0.33 5.83 -10.54
N LEU A 38 1.13 6.37 -9.60
CA LEU A 38 2.57 6.10 -9.51
C LEU A 38 2.86 4.64 -9.13
N GLY A 39 2.09 4.07 -8.20
CA GLY A 39 2.20 2.67 -7.81
C GLY A 39 1.91 1.73 -8.97
N ALA A 40 0.83 1.97 -9.70
CA ALA A 40 0.50 1.22 -10.90
C ALA A 40 1.59 1.36 -11.97
N ALA A 41 2.01 2.58 -12.29
CA ALA A 41 3.02 2.85 -13.30
C ALA A 41 4.37 2.23 -12.95
N ALA A 42 4.81 2.31 -11.69
CA ALA A 42 6.04 1.67 -11.22
C ALA A 42 5.94 0.14 -11.28
N GLY A 43 4.81 -0.43 -10.86
CA GLY A 43 4.56 -1.86 -10.95
C GLY A 43 4.60 -2.38 -12.39
N VAL A 44 3.95 -1.67 -13.32
CA VAL A 44 4.02 -1.96 -14.76
C VAL A 44 5.45 -1.86 -15.27
N GLY A 45 6.17 -0.78 -14.92
CA GLY A 45 7.56 -0.57 -15.35
C GLY A 45 8.51 -1.67 -14.85
N VAL A 46 8.31 -2.14 -13.61
CA VAL A 46 9.07 -3.27 -13.06
C VAL A 46 8.74 -4.56 -13.80
N GLY A 47 7.46 -4.82 -14.07
CA GLY A 47 7.05 -6.02 -14.79
C GLY A 47 7.58 -6.07 -16.23
N PHE A 48 7.59 -4.94 -16.95
CA PHE A 48 8.28 -4.87 -18.25
C PHE A 48 9.80 -5.10 -18.15
N GLY A 49 10.42 -4.70 -17.04
CA GLY A 49 11.82 -5.03 -16.78
C GLY A 49 12.09 -6.53 -16.59
N LEU A 50 11.04 -7.34 -16.42
CA LEU A 50 11.07 -8.80 -16.34
C LEU A 50 10.69 -9.49 -17.68
N ASP A 51 10.63 -8.71 -18.77
CA ASP A 51 10.51 -9.13 -20.19
C ASP A 51 9.15 -9.66 -20.68
N ASP A 52 8.11 -9.75 -19.85
CA ASP A 52 6.81 -10.31 -20.27
C ASP A 52 5.60 -9.46 -19.84
N TRP A 53 4.52 -9.54 -20.62
CA TRP A 53 3.31 -8.75 -20.48
C TRP A 53 2.49 -9.16 -19.24
N ASP A 54 2.53 -10.43 -18.87
CA ASP A 54 1.82 -10.96 -17.72
C ASP A 54 2.39 -10.38 -16.40
N GLU A 55 3.70 -10.20 -16.34
CA GLU A 55 4.45 -9.58 -15.24
C GLU A 55 4.14 -8.08 -15.16
N ALA A 56 4.05 -7.40 -16.31
CA ALA A 56 3.65 -5.98 -16.37
C ALA A 56 2.22 -5.77 -15.85
N LEU A 57 1.26 -6.61 -16.28
CA LEU A 57 -0.10 -6.59 -15.76
C LEU A 57 -0.14 -6.93 -14.26
N GLY A 58 0.59 -7.97 -13.85
CA GLY A 58 0.69 -8.39 -12.46
C GLY A 58 1.22 -7.29 -11.55
N GLY A 59 2.37 -6.69 -11.92
CA GLY A 59 2.96 -5.58 -11.20
C GLY A 59 2.06 -4.35 -11.14
N GLY A 60 1.39 -4.02 -12.24
CA GLY A 60 0.42 -2.93 -12.27
C GLY A 60 -0.75 -3.14 -11.30
N LEU A 61 -1.36 -4.32 -11.33
CA LEU A 61 -2.46 -4.68 -10.42
C LEU A 61 -2.01 -4.73 -8.95
N GLY A 62 -0.81 -5.24 -8.70
CA GLY A 62 -0.15 -5.20 -7.40
C GLY A 62 -0.03 -3.76 -6.90
N GLY A 63 0.53 -2.87 -7.72
CA GLY A 63 0.70 -1.45 -7.38
C GLY A 63 -0.61 -0.73 -7.09
N LEU A 64 -1.65 -0.99 -7.88
CA LEU A 64 -3.00 -0.48 -7.62
C LEU A 64 -3.53 -0.94 -6.26
N GLY A 65 -3.49 -2.26 -6.00
CA GLY A 65 -3.99 -2.86 -4.77
C GLY A 65 -3.24 -2.37 -3.52
N GLY A 66 -1.91 -2.33 -3.61
CA GLY A 66 -1.01 -1.85 -2.56
C GLY A 66 -1.25 -0.39 -2.23
N ALA A 67 -1.34 0.49 -3.22
CA ALA A 67 -1.60 1.91 -3.02
C ALA A 67 -3.00 2.18 -2.47
N PHE A 68 -4.02 1.54 -3.02
CA PHE A 68 -5.40 1.75 -2.59
C PHE A 68 -5.63 1.33 -1.13
N GLY A 69 -5.13 0.15 -0.75
CA GLY A 69 -5.25 -0.37 0.61
C GLY A 69 -4.53 0.50 1.64
N SER A 70 -3.27 0.86 1.35
CA SER A 70 -2.43 1.63 2.27
C SER A 70 -2.78 3.11 2.35
N ALA A 71 -3.28 3.73 1.28
CA ALA A 71 -3.73 5.13 1.31
C ALA A 71 -4.80 5.38 2.38
N GLN A 72 -5.70 4.41 2.60
CA GLN A 72 -6.71 4.49 3.66
C GLN A 72 -6.08 4.43 5.06
N VAL A 73 -5.05 3.60 5.23
CA VAL A 73 -4.33 3.43 6.50
C VAL A 73 -3.56 4.70 6.86
N VAL A 74 -2.79 5.25 5.90
CA VAL A 74 -2.00 6.48 6.09
C VAL A 74 -2.91 7.66 6.45
N ARG A 75 -4.00 7.85 5.70
CA ARG A 75 -4.98 8.91 5.96
C ARG A 75 -5.64 8.76 7.32
N GLY A 76 -6.03 7.54 7.68
CA GLY A 76 -6.61 7.25 8.97
C GLY A 76 -5.64 7.52 10.12
N ALA A 77 -4.37 7.14 9.97
CA ALA A 77 -3.33 7.34 10.98
C ALA A 77 -3.04 8.84 11.22
N VAL A 78 -2.87 9.62 10.15
CA VAL A 78 -2.65 11.07 10.24
C VAL A 78 -3.89 11.78 10.79
N GLY A 79 -5.10 11.40 10.33
CA GLY A 79 -6.36 11.97 10.84
C GLY A 79 -6.61 11.73 12.33
N ARG A 80 -6.09 10.62 12.87
CA ARG A 80 -6.14 10.27 14.30
C ARG A 80 -5.04 10.94 15.14
N GLY A 81 -4.23 11.82 14.56
CA GLY A 81 -3.20 12.59 15.26
C GLY A 81 -1.76 12.13 15.03
N GLY A 82 -1.51 11.17 14.13
CA GLY A 82 -0.15 10.78 13.73
C GLY A 82 0.57 11.87 12.93
N THR A 83 1.90 11.92 13.03
CA THR A 83 2.73 12.85 12.25
C THR A 83 2.92 12.36 10.81
N ARG A 84 2.94 13.27 9.84
CA ARG A 84 3.13 12.91 8.42
C ARG A 84 4.47 12.22 8.18
N GLY A 85 5.55 12.76 8.76
CA GLY A 85 6.89 12.19 8.63
C GLY A 85 7.00 10.79 9.26
N GLY A 86 6.51 10.61 10.48
CA GLY A 86 6.57 9.31 11.17
C GLY A 86 5.70 8.23 10.52
N THR A 87 4.52 8.59 10.03
CA THR A 87 3.67 7.65 9.28
C THR A 87 4.29 7.28 7.94
N ALA A 88 4.87 8.23 7.22
CA ALA A 88 5.58 7.95 5.97
C ALA A 88 6.78 7.03 6.19
N THR A 89 7.63 7.28 7.20
CA THR A 89 8.81 6.43 7.45
C THR A 89 8.42 5.00 7.84
N LEU A 90 7.43 4.82 8.72
CA LEU A 90 6.97 3.49 9.11
C LEU A 90 6.35 2.72 7.95
N VAL A 91 5.55 3.38 7.10
CA VAL A 91 4.93 2.73 5.94
C VAL A 91 5.96 2.42 4.85
N SER A 92 6.94 3.29 4.63
CA SER A 92 8.05 3.00 3.72
C SER A 92 8.90 1.83 4.21
N LEU A 93 9.18 1.72 5.52
CA LEU A 93 9.86 0.55 6.09
C LEU A 93 9.01 -0.72 5.89
N ALA A 94 7.70 -0.65 6.11
CA ALA A 94 6.80 -1.76 5.83
C ALA A 94 6.82 -2.14 4.34
N ALA A 95 6.95 -1.19 3.42
CA ALA A 95 7.06 -1.46 1.99
C ALA A 95 8.30 -2.28 1.65
N LEU A 96 9.44 -2.02 2.32
CA LEU A 96 10.64 -2.83 2.15
C LEU A 96 10.44 -4.27 2.64
N VAL A 97 9.72 -4.46 3.74
CA VAL A 97 9.38 -5.80 4.24
C VAL A 97 8.49 -6.54 3.24
N VAL A 98 7.47 -5.87 2.69
CA VAL A 98 6.60 -6.44 1.65
C VAL A 98 7.41 -6.78 0.39
N ALA A 99 8.30 -5.91 -0.07
CA ALA A 99 9.18 -6.20 -1.20
C ALA A 99 10.10 -7.42 -0.95
N ALA A 100 10.61 -7.58 0.27
CA ALA A 100 11.41 -8.75 0.64
C ALA A 100 10.57 -10.03 0.70
N LEU A 101 9.32 -9.94 1.18
CA LEU A 101 8.38 -11.06 1.21
C LEU A 101 7.95 -11.52 -0.19
N ALA A 102 7.89 -10.61 -1.17
CA ALA A 102 7.59 -10.94 -2.56
C ALA A 102 8.62 -11.90 -3.21
N LEU A 103 9.83 -12.02 -2.65
CA LEU A 103 10.83 -13.01 -3.09
C LEU A 103 10.43 -14.45 -2.71
N ILE A 104 9.51 -14.61 -1.75
CA ILE A 104 9.01 -15.92 -1.35
C ILE A 104 7.94 -16.35 -2.39
N PRO A 105 8.11 -17.53 -3.04
CA PRO A 105 7.17 -17.99 -4.05
C PRO A 105 5.72 -18.01 -3.57
N GLY A 106 4.81 -17.45 -4.37
CA GLY A 106 3.38 -17.40 -4.09
C GLY A 106 2.92 -16.29 -3.13
N VAL A 107 3.84 -15.65 -2.38
CA VAL A 107 3.48 -14.63 -1.38
C VAL A 107 3.00 -13.33 -2.02
N GLY A 108 3.56 -12.92 -3.16
CA GLY A 108 3.14 -11.69 -3.85
C GLY A 108 1.65 -11.67 -4.24
N TYR A 109 1.06 -12.82 -4.58
CA TYR A 109 -0.39 -12.91 -4.82
C TYR A 109 -1.22 -12.64 -3.56
N LEU A 110 -0.76 -13.13 -2.40
CA LEU A 110 -1.42 -12.87 -1.13
C LEU A 110 -1.33 -11.40 -0.75
N GLU A 111 -0.19 -10.77 -0.98
CA GLU A 111 0.01 -9.34 -0.69
C GLU A 111 -0.97 -8.45 -1.45
N ALA A 112 -1.18 -8.72 -2.75
CA ALA A 112 -2.13 -7.98 -3.58
C ALA A 112 -3.58 -8.05 -3.08
N LEU A 113 -3.97 -9.14 -2.41
CA LEU A 113 -5.30 -9.30 -1.83
C LEU A 113 -5.39 -8.77 -0.39
N VAL A 114 -4.36 -9.02 0.41
CA VAL A 114 -4.33 -8.69 1.85
C VAL A 114 -4.28 -7.19 2.07
N LEU A 115 -3.51 -6.44 1.29
CA LEU A 115 -3.37 -4.99 1.44
C LEU A 115 -4.70 -4.22 1.26
N PRO A 116 -5.47 -4.41 0.18
CA PRO A 116 -6.77 -3.76 0.04
C PRO A 116 -7.80 -4.27 1.06
N ALA A 117 -7.78 -5.57 1.39
CA ALA A 117 -8.67 -6.13 2.41
C ALA A 117 -8.43 -5.53 3.80
N LEU A 118 -7.16 -5.39 4.21
CA LEU A 118 -6.77 -4.75 5.46
C LEU A 118 -7.15 -3.27 5.48
N GLY A 119 -6.89 -2.54 4.40
CA GLY A 119 -7.31 -1.15 4.26
C GLY A 119 -8.82 -0.97 4.43
N ALA A 120 -9.62 -1.82 3.77
CA ALA A 120 -11.07 -1.82 3.88
C ALA A 120 -11.54 -2.16 5.31
N ARG A 121 -10.90 -3.13 5.97
CA ARG A 121 -11.23 -3.55 7.35
C ARG A 121 -10.92 -2.45 8.36
N LEU A 122 -9.77 -1.79 8.23
CA LEU A 122 -9.32 -0.73 9.14
C LEU A 122 -10.15 0.55 9.00
N ARG A 123 -10.61 0.88 7.78
CA ARG A 123 -11.53 2.00 7.55
C ARG A 123 -12.83 1.87 8.36
N ARG A 124 -13.33 0.65 8.56
CA ARG A 124 -14.57 0.40 9.34
C ARG A 124 -14.40 0.58 10.86
N ARG A 125 -13.17 0.64 11.37
CA ARG A 125 -12.86 0.70 12.82
C ARG A 125 -12.36 2.07 13.29
N GLY A 126 -12.58 3.14 12.52
CA GLY A 126 -12.00 4.46 12.80
C GLY A 126 -12.61 5.14 14.04
N GLY A 127 -11.82 5.26 15.12
CA GLY A 127 -12.15 6.09 16.29
C GLY A 127 -11.75 7.56 16.12
N GLU A 128 -12.48 8.47 16.77
CA GLU A 128 -12.22 9.92 16.73
C GLU A 128 -10.99 10.32 17.56
N ARG A 129 -10.24 11.33 17.07
CA ARG A 129 -9.00 11.87 17.68
C ARG A 129 -9.17 12.32 19.14
N TYR A 130 -10.41 12.59 19.58
CA TYR A 130 -10.73 13.12 20.89
C TYR A 130 -11.87 12.37 21.60
N ALA A 131 -12.18 11.14 21.18
CA ALA A 131 -13.29 10.38 21.76
C ALA A 131 -13.21 10.26 23.29
N GLY A 132 -11.99 10.06 23.82
CA GLY A 132 -11.73 10.00 25.26
C GLY A 132 -11.57 11.35 25.98
N LEU A 133 -11.51 12.47 25.26
CA LEU A 133 -11.42 13.81 25.86
C LEU A 133 -12.79 14.50 25.96
N ARG A 134 -13.80 14.04 25.21
CA ARG A 134 -15.18 14.55 25.27
C ARG A 134 -15.84 14.36 26.64
N ILE A 135 -15.42 13.33 27.39
CA ILE A 135 -15.85 13.09 28.78
C ILE A 135 -15.26 14.11 29.76
N LEU A 136 -14.11 14.70 29.46
CA LEU A 136 -13.43 15.67 30.34
C LEU A 136 -13.94 17.11 30.12
N ALA A 137 -14.54 17.39 28.96
CA ALA A 137 -15.08 18.71 28.60
C ALA A 137 -16.56 18.88 28.97
N ARG A 138 -17.13 17.99 29.80
CA ARG A 138 -18.55 17.97 30.16
C ARG A 138 -18.87 18.73 31.48
N ASP A 139 -17.87 19.33 32.12
CA ASP A 139 -18.03 20.12 33.34
C ASP A 139 -18.03 21.63 33.09
#